data_AF-A0A9E6V2M6-F1
#
_entry.id   AF-A0A9E6V2M6-F1
#
_cell.length_a   1.000
_cell.length_b   1.000
_cell.length_c   1.000
_cell.angle_alpha   90.00
_cell.angle_beta   90.00
_cell.angle_gamma   90.00
#
_symmetry.space_group_name_H-M   'P 1'
#
loop_
_entity.id
_entity.type
_entity.pdbx_description
1 polymer ?
#
loop_
_entity_poly.entity_id
_entity_poly.type
_entity_poly.pdbx_seq_one_letter_code
_entity_poly.pdbx_strand_id
1 'polypeptide(L)'
;MEDYQAAFFERHTDTETLKPLRKIGAMHFGGITIECLLKSIICNTVSGVNTEQLRTHSYMEILKQHNKLKYRIDNFAEARKWLDQVENPMGQHFIDLRYSGVEPDESNYKLWLYAYKNIQSWLIKQATQL
;
A
#
# COMPACT_ATOMS: atom_id res chain seq x y z
N MET A 1 -15.30 12.58 -7.07
CA MET A 1 -14.50 11.34 -7.06
C MET A 1 -13.29 11.64 -6.18
N GLU A 2 -12.95 10.75 -5.25
CA GLU A 2 -11.80 10.96 -4.36
C GLU A 2 -10.51 10.99 -5.21
N ASP A 3 -9.68 12.03 -5.04
CA ASP A 3 -8.41 12.15 -5.77
C ASP A 3 -7.36 11.26 -5.10
N TYR A 4 -7.37 9.98 -5.48
CA TYR A 4 -6.45 8.99 -4.93
C TYR A 4 -4.98 9.28 -5.28
N GLN A 5 -4.72 10.05 -6.35
CA GLN A 5 -3.36 10.42 -6.74
C GLN A 5 -2.81 11.50 -5.80
N ALA A 6 -3.60 12.55 -5.54
CA ALA A 6 -3.25 13.55 -4.53
C ALA A 6 -3.11 12.91 -3.14
N ALA A 7 -4.06 12.05 -2.76
CA ALA A 7 -4.00 11.33 -1.48
C ALA A 7 -2.74 10.44 -1.37
N PHE A 8 -2.31 9.78 -2.46
CA PHE A 8 -1.05 9.05 -2.48
C PHE A 8 0.15 9.94 -2.14
N PHE A 9 0.25 11.14 -2.74
CA PHE A 9 1.35 12.05 -2.45
C PHE A 9 1.34 12.55 -1.01
N GLU A 10 0.18 12.95 -0.49
CA GLU A 10 0.04 13.41 0.89
C GLU A 10 0.42 12.32 1.90
N ARG A 11 -0.10 11.10 1.70
CA ARG A 11 0.17 9.96 2.59
C ARG A 11 1.62 9.51 2.50
N HIS A 12 2.24 9.62 1.32
CA HIS A 12 3.68 9.40 1.18
C HIS A 12 4.49 10.41 2.01
N THR A 13 4.13 11.70 1.96
CA THR A 13 4.77 12.74 2.78
C THR A 13 4.58 12.49 4.28
N ASP A 14 3.37 12.12 4.73
CA ASP A 14 3.12 11.75 6.12
C ASP A 14 4.02 10.58 6.54
N THR A 15 4.10 9.56 5.69
CA THR A 15 4.92 8.38 5.92
C THR A 15 6.38 8.77 6.07
N GLU A 16 6.96 9.54 5.14
CA GLU A 16 8.37 9.93 5.22
C GLU A 16 8.67 10.83 6.42
N THR A 17 7.73 11.70 6.82
CA THR A 17 7.87 12.57 8.00
C THR A 17 7.93 11.77 9.31
N LEU A 18 7.18 10.67 9.40
CA LEU A 18 7.11 9.84 10.60
C LEU A 18 8.27 8.85 10.73
N LYS A 19 9.01 8.58 9.66
CA LYS A 19 10.12 7.61 9.69
C LYS A 19 11.42 8.24 10.23
N PRO A 20 12.19 7.53 11.07
CA PRO A 20 11.84 6.35 11.87
C PRO A 20 11.22 6.70 13.23
N LEU A 21 10.98 8.00 13.50
CA LEU A 21 10.63 8.54 14.81
C LEU A 21 9.35 7.93 15.42
N ARG A 22 8.33 7.65 14.60
CA ARG A 22 7.06 7.08 15.03
C ARG A 22 6.72 5.86 14.18
N LYS A 23 7.27 4.71 14.55
CA LYS A 23 7.21 3.46 13.76
C LYS A 23 5.79 3.01 13.44
N ILE A 24 4.90 2.93 14.44
CA ILE A 24 3.48 2.59 14.23
C ILE A 24 2.82 3.55 13.24
N GLY A 25 3.02 4.86 13.42
CA GLY A 25 2.48 5.87 12.52
C GLY A 25 3.00 5.71 11.09
N ALA A 26 4.31 5.51 10.93
CA ALA A 26 4.93 5.28 9.63
C ALA A 26 4.39 4.00 8.95
N MET A 27 4.23 2.90 9.70
CA MET A 27 3.67 1.65 9.18
C MET A 27 2.22 1.80 8.73
N HIS A 28 1.40 2.45 9.57
CA HIS A 28 0.00 2.73 9.27
C HIS A 28 -0.15 3.60 7.99
N PHE A 29 0.52 4.75 7.96
CA PHE A 29 0.43 5.66 6.81
C PHE A 29 1.10 5.10 5.56
N GLY A 30 2.16 4.30 5.69
CA GLY A 30 2.75 3.65 4.53
C GLY A 30 1.83 2.57 3.94
N GLY A 31 1.02 1.90 4.77
CA GLY A 31 -0.07 1.06 4.31
C GLY A 31 -1.12 1.84 3.52
N ILE A 32 -1.57 2.99 4.04
CA ILE A 32 -2.50 3.87 3.32
C ILE A 32 -1.87 4.41 2.02
N THR A 33 -0.58 4.71 2.02
CA THR A 33 0.12 5.20 0.83
C THR A 33 0.04 4.18 -0.31
N ILE A 34 0.30 2.90 -0.04
CA ILE A 34 0.18 1.83 -1.05
C ILE A 34 -1.28 1.62 -1.46
N GLU A 35 -2.23 1.72 -0.52
CA GLU A 35 -3.67 1.67 -0.82
C GLU A 35 -4.07 2.75 -1.84
N CYS A 36 -3.72 4.00 -1.56
CA CYS A 36 -4.01 5.14 -2.44
C CYS A 36 -3.33 4.99 -3.80
N LEU A 37 -2.08 4.50 -3.84
CA LEU A 37 -1.38 4.24 -5.09
C LEU A 37 -2.11 3.18 -5.93
N LEU A 38 -2.53 2.06 -5.34
CA LEU A 38 -3.30 1.04 -6.03
C LEU A 38 -4.62 1.60 -6.57
N LYS A 39 -5.38 2.31 -5.74
CA LYS A 39 -6.65 2.93 -6.14
C LYS A 39 -6.46 3.94 -7.28
N SER A 40 -5.42 4.77 -7.19
CA SER A 40 -5.04 5.73 -8.24
C SER A 40 -4.73 5.04 -9.57
N ILE A 41 -3.90 3.98 -9.54
CA ILE A 41 -3.59 3.20 -10.75
C ILE A 41 -4.89 2.68 -11.38
N ILE A 42 -5.77 2.07 -10.59
CA ILE A 42 -7.01 1.48 -11.09
C ILE A 42 -7.95 2.53 -11.67
N CYS A 43 -8.15 3.65 -10.98
CA CYS A 43 -8.99 4.74 -11.49
C CYS A 43 -8.44 5.32 -12.81
N ASN A 44 -7.12 5.32 -13.00
CA ASN A 44 -6.49 5.87 -14.19
C ASN A 44 -6.46 4.88 -15.38
N THR A 45 -6.49 3.57 -15.13
CA THR A 45 -6.31 2.55 -16.18
C THR A 45 -7.54 1.69 -16.47
N VAL A 46 -8.55 1.70 -15.59
CA VAL A 46 -9.75 0.87 -15.74
C VAL A 46 -10.99 1.75 -15.84
N SER A 47 -11.67 1.69 -16.99
CA SER A 47 -12.93 2.42 -17.21
C SER A 47 -14.08 1.80 -16.42
N GLY A 48 -14.94 2.65 -15.85
CA GLY A 48 -16.18 2.23 -15.20
C GLY A 48 -16.03 1.70 -13.76
N VAL A 49 -14.82 1.71 -13.19
CA VAL A 49 -14.65 1.45 -11.75
C VAL A 49 -15.26 2.59 -10.97
N ASN A 50 -16.19 2.27 -10.07
CA ASN A 50 -16.81 3.26 -9.21
C ASN A 50 -16.09 3.33 -7.85
N THR A 51 -16.26 4.44 -7.14
CA THR A 51 -15.63 4.63 -5.82
C THR A 51 -16.13 3.65 -4.78
N GLU A 52 -17.33 3.08 -4.93
CA GLU A 52 -17.89 2.12 -3.97
C GLU A 52 -17.10 0.80 -3.97
N GLN A 53 -16.68 0.33 -5.14
CA GLN A 53 -15.81 -0.84 -5.29
C GLN A 53 -14.43 -0.65 -4.65
N LEU A 54 -14.03 0.60 -4.40
CA LEU A 54 -12.75 0.96 -3.80
C LEU A 54 -12.86 1.38 -2.33
N ARG A 55 -14.03 1.27 -1.67
CA ARG A 55 -14.21 1.63 -0.24
C ARG A 55 -13.60 0.63 0.77
N THR A 56 -12.74 -0.25 0.30
CA THR A 56 -12.03 -1.23 1.12
C THR A 56 -10.61 -0.78 1.43
N HIS A 57 -10.06 -1.29 2.53
CA HIS A 57 -8.64 -1.15 2.89
C HIS A 57 -7.81 -2.38 2.52
N SER A 58 -8.44 -3.44 1.98
CA SER A 58 -7.71 -4.63 1.55
C SER A 58 -7.14 -4.46 0.14
N TYR A 59 -5.85 -4.68 -0.01
CA TYR A 59 -5.17 -4.62 -1.31
C TYR A 59 -5.67 -5.70 -2.26
N MET A 60 -5.96 -6.89 -1.76
CA MET A 60 -6.45 -7.98 -2.60
C MET A 60 -7.82 -7.65 -3.20
N GLU A 61 -8.73 -7.05 -2.42
CA GLU A 61 -10.04 -6.62 -2.92
C GLU A 61 -9.92 -5.48 -3.93
N ILE A 62 -9.01 -4.53 -3.70
CA ILE A 62 -8.69 -3.47 -4.66
C ILE A 62 -8.16 -4.07 -5.97
N LEU A 63 -7.22 -5.01 -5.91
CA LEU A 63 -6.60 -5.64 -7.08
C LEU A 63 -7.56 -6.45 -7.95
N LYS A 64 -8.68 -6.95 -7.40
CA LYS A 64 -9.72 -7.64 -8.20
C LYS A 64 -10.31 -6.74 -9.29
N GLN A 65 -10.23 -5.41 -9.13
CA GLN A 65 -10.72 -4.46 -10.13
C GLN A 65 -9.77 -4.30 -11.33
N HIS A 66 -8.53 -4.85 -11.26
CA HIS A 66 -7.54 -4.71 -12.32
C HIS A 66 -6.81 -6.02 -12.63
N ASN A 67 -7.42 -6.84 -13.48
CA ASN A 67 -6.94 -8.19 -13.86
C ASN A 67 -5.46 -8.24 -14.27
N LYS A 68 -5.01 -7.31 -15.13
CA LYS A 68 -3.60 -7.25 -15.60
C LYS A 68 -2.61 -6.96 -14.47
N LEU A 69 -2.89 -5.98 -13.60
CA LEU A 69 -2.04 -5.67 -12.46
C LEU A 69 -2.03 -6.82 -11.44
N LYS A 70 -3.21 -7.37 -11.13
CA LYS A 70 -3.35 -8.54 -10.27
C LYS A 70 -2.52 -9.71 -10.79
N TYR A 71 -2.63 -10.02 -12.09
CA TYR A 71 -1.84 -11.08 -12.72
C TYR A 71 -0.33 -10.84 -12.59
N ARG A 72 0.14 -9.60 -12.81
CA ARG A 72 1.56 -9.26 -12.65
C ARG A 72 2.06 -9.46 -11.21
N ILE A 73 1.24 -9.13 -10.21
CA ILE A 73 1.57 -9.36 -8.79
C ILE A 73 1.56 -10.86 -8.46
N ASP A 74 0.54 -11.60 -8.93
CA ASP A 74 0.42 -13.05 -8.71
C ASP A 74 1.60 -13.83 -9.30
N ASN A 75 2.17 -13.35 -10.40
CA ASN A 75 3.29 -13.99 -11.09
C ASN A 75 4.66 -13.40 -10.73
N PHE A 76 4.72 -12.50 -9.74
CA PHE A 76 5.97 -11.97 -9.22
C PHE A 76 6.01 -12.08 -7.69
N ALA A 77 6.58 -13.18 -7.21
CA ALA A 77 6.53 -13.59 -5.82
C ALA A 77 7.05 -12.53 -4.84
N GLU A 78 8.07 -11.78 -5.23
CA GLU A 78 8.64 -10.69 -4.43
C GLU A 78 7.65 -9.54 -4.24
N ALA A 79 6.96 -9.10 -5.30
CA ALA A 79 5.94 -8.06 -5.17
C ALA A 79 4.76 -8.53 -4.31
N ARG A 80 4.32 -9.79 -4.47
CA ARG A 80 3.30 -10.37 -3.59
C ARG A 80 3.75 -10.33 -2.12
N LYS A 81 4.97 -10.78 -1.81
CA LYS A 81 5.53 -10.74 -0.45
C LYS A 81 5.63 -9.33 0.11
N TRP A 82 6.08 -8.35 -0.68
CA TRP A 82 6.16 -6.97 -0.22
C TRP A 82 4.78 -6.37 0.05
N LEU A 83 3.82 -6.68 -0.82
CA LEU A 83 2.44 -6.21 -0.68
C LEU A 83 1.81 -6.78 0.60
N ASP A 84 1.94 -8.08 0.85
CA ASP A 84 1.43 -8.74 2.04
C ASP A 84 2.11 -8.20 3.33
N GLN A 85 3.43 -7.94 3.27
CA GLN A 85 4.20 -7.39 4.39
C GLN A 85 3.81 -5.94 4.75
N VAL A 86 3.36 -5.16 3.77
CA VAL A 86 2.89 -3.78 3.97
C VAL A 86 1.41 -3.75 4.37
N GLU A 87 0.59 -4.67 3.88
CA GLU A 87 -0.81 -4.81 4.29
C GLU A 87 -0.91 -5.31 5.74
N ASN A 88 -0.05 -6.27 6.11
CA ASN A 88 -0.07 -6.95 7.40
C ASN A 88 1.29 -6.88 8.12
N PRO A 89 1.81 -5.68 8.42
CA PRO A 89 3.02 -5.52 9.23
C PRO A 89 2.88 -6.24 10.57
N MET A 90 3.88 -7.04 10.94
CA MET A 90 3.89 -7.83 12.18
C MET A 90 2.68 -8.76 12.34
N GLY A 91 2.05 -9.17 11.22
CA GLY A 91 0.86 -10.01 11.23
C GLY A 91 -0.44 -9.27 11.58
N GLN A 92 -0.41 -7.94 11.68
CA GLN A 92 -1.58 -7.11 11.94
C GLN A 92 -1.83 -6.16 10.77
N HIS A 93 -3.10 -6.00 10.39
CA HIS A 93 -3.47 -5.11 9.29
C HIS A 93 -3.06 -3.65 9.58
N PHE A 94 -2.54 -2.93 8.58
CA PHE A 94 -2.00 -1.57 8.78
C PHE A 94 -3.00 -0.58 9.37
N ILE A 95 -4.31 -0.76 9.13
CA ILE A 95 -5.38 0.05 9.75
C ILE A 95 -5.44 -0.16 11.26
N ASP A 96 -5.26 -1.40 11.70
CA ASP A 96 -5.43 -1.83 13.09
C ASP A 96 -4.21 -1.52 13.94
N LEU A 97 -3.04 -1.32 13.32
CA LEU A 97 -1.81 -0.90 14.02
C LEU A 97 -2.02 0.35 14.89
N ARG A 98 -2.95 1.25 14.53
CA ARG A 98 -3.29 2.43 15.34
C ARG A 98 -3.77 2.09 16.75
N TYR A 99 -4.29 0.88 16.93
CA TYR A 99 -4.80 0.37 18.21
C TYR A 99 -3.83 -0.62 18.85
N SER A 100 -2.68 -0.88 18.23
CA SER A 100 -1.65 -1.73 18.81
C SER A 100 -0.94 -1.00 19.95
N GLY A 101 -0.88 -1.63 21.12
CA GLY A 101 -0.01 -1.21 22.21
C GLY A 101 1.43 -1.73 22.09
N VAL A 102 1.72 -2.51 21.04
CA VAL A 102 3.02 -3.15 20.85
C VAL A 102 3.85 -2.35 19.86
N GLU A 103 4.93 -1.75 20.33
CA GLU A 103 5.88 -1.03 19.48
C GLU A 103 6.70 -2.00 18.61
N PRO A 104 6.88 -1.72 17.31
CA PRO A 104 7.73 -2.53 16.44
C PRO A 104 9.19 -2.47 16.86
N ASP A 105 9.80 -3.64 17.02
CA ASP A 105 11.26 -3.71 17.13
C ASP A 105 11.94 -3.26 15.81
N GLU A 106 13.25 -3.08 15.88
CA GLU A 106 14.04 -2.58 14.77
C GLU A 106 14.07 -3.53 13.56
N SER A 107 14.01 -4.84 13.80
CA SER A 107 14.04 -5.86 12.76
C SER A 107 12.73 -5.88 11.99
N ASN A 108 11.61 -5.89 12.71
CA ASN A 108 10.26 -5.79 12.16
C ASN A 108 10.08 -4.49 11.36
N TYR A 109 10.55 -3.38 11.90
CA TYR A 109 10.49 -2.09 11.21
C TYR A 109 11.32 -2.05 9.93
N LYS A 110 12.56 -2.58 9.95
CA LYS A 110 13.41 -2.64 8.75
C LYS A 110 12.83 -3.57 7.68
N LEU A 111 12.26 -4.70 8.07
CA LEU A 111 11.58 -5.62 7.14
C LEU A 111 10.41 -4.94 6.44
N TRP A 112 9.55 -4.26 7.21
CA TRP A 112 8.45 -3.48 6.64
C TRP A 112 8.94 -2.35 5.74
N LEU A 113 9.95 -1.58 6.17
CA LEU A 113 10.48 -0.45 5.40
C LEU A 113 11.06 -0.89 4.06
N TYR A 114 11.74 -2.04 4.05
CA TYR A 114 12.24 -2.67 2.84
C TYR A 114 11.08 -3.03 1.90
N ALA A 115 10.05 -3.72 2.40
CA ALA A 115 8.88 -4.08 1.61
C ALA A 115 8.17 -2.84 1.04
N TYR A 116 7.90 -1.84 1.88
CA TYR A 116 7.26 -0.58 1.51
C TYR A 116 7.98 0.11 0.35
N LYS A 117 9.30 0.32 0.44
CA LYS A 117 10.07 0.99 -0.61
C LYS A 117 10.03 0.22 -1.93
N ASN A 118 10.17 -1.10 -1.86
CA ASN A 118 10.21 -1.94 -3.05
C ASN A 118 8.85 -2.04 -3.74
N ILE A 119 7.76 -2.25 -2.99
CA ILE A 119 6.42 -2.32 -3.60
C ILE A 119 5.99 -0.98 -4.16
N GLN A 120 6.30 0.14 -3.48
CA GLN A 120 6.01 1.49 -3.98
C GLN A 120 6.70 1.72 -5.33
N SER A 121 8.01 1.52 -5.39
CA SER A 121 8.81 1.68 -6.61
C SER A 121 8.30 0.78 -7.73
N TRP A 122 8.01 -0.49 -7.41
CA TRP A 122 7.51 -1.46 -8.38
C TRP A 122 6.14 -1.05 -8.94
N LEU A 123 5.19 -0.63 -8.10
CA LEU A 123 3.86 -0.19 -8.51
C LEU A 123 3.92 1.07 -9.37
N ILE A 124 4.76 2.06 -9.03
CA ILE A 124 4.98 3.25 -9.86
C ILE A 124 5.47 2.83 -11.26
N LYS A 125 6.42 1.89 -11.34
CA LYS A 125 6.88 1.36 -12.63
C LYS A 125 5.78 0.60 -13.38
N GLN A 126 4.90 -0.13 -12.68
CA GLN A 126 3.76 -0.77 -13.34
C GLN A 126 2.78 0.25 -13.91
N ALA A 127 2.52 1.35 -13.19
CA ALA A 127 1.62 2.41 -13.62
C ALA A 127 2.00 3.00 -14.98
N THR A 128 3.30 3.06 -15.31
CA THR A 128 3.77 3.55 -16.63
C THR A 128 3.72 2.50 -17.74
N GLN A 129 3.31 1.26 -17.45
CA GLN A 129 3.35 0.10 -18.35
C GLN A 129 2.00 -0.62 -18.49
N LEU A 130 0.95 -0.08 -17.87
CA LEU A 130 -0.40 -0.65 -17.88
C LEU A 130 -1.20 -0.09 -19.03
#